data_AF-A0A845XY77-F1
#
_entry.id   AF-A0A845XY77-F1
#
_cell.length_a   1.000
_cell.length_b   1.000
_cell.length_c   1.000
_cell.angle_alpha   90.00
_cell.angle_beta   90.00
_cell.angle_gamma   90.00
#
_symmetry.space_group_name_H-M   'P 1'
#
loop_
_entity.id
_entity.type
_entity.pdbx_description
1 polymer ?
#
loop_
_entity_poly.entity_id
_entity_poly.type
_entity_poly.pdbx_seq_one_letter_code
_entity_poly.pdbx_strand_id
1 'polypeptide(L)'
;MQKSSRGGWLTTLGAIAALITTSGIIAGSIWVAVMLIIDPDSIVWINHILPSWARIPQIVPSSAKTFAQIQGEIRENGLTASTPLALHSELLLPILASPPSCQSNCDQIVELRVYQPLEQSNSEQQYYQLVSQLPITAPVEYFVLSTQVNTGSDDASVSRSLPLTKLDRFDEQALEEGFWFNLSGNVVSENTPESYGQIIHYNPDQTHLSMMLEWTSPNEGPPYWQEVTGGASPELVVNHTVGLEPQFKVYQIQPRSFVPNPIYLEEISLTQTAIDTKLYRNGLSLARHGLWSDAWQWLNQQKPKHWSAEAQAQMDLVKLHAQVTESQANQIWASASA
;
A
#
# COMPACT_ATOMS: atom_id res chain seq x y z
N MET A 1 -90.87 14.33 15.24
CA MET A 1 -89.85 13.25 15.36
C MET A 1 -88.47 13.83 15.09
N GLN A 2 -87.42 13.16 15.55
CA GLN A 2 -85.98 13.47 15.49
C GLN A 2 -85.40 14.33 16.62
N LYS A 3 -84.88 13.63 17.63
CA LYS A 3 -83.79 14.08 18.49
C LYS A 3 -82.73 12.98 18.53
N SER A 4 -81.47 13.40 18.51
CA SER A 4 -80.24 12.66 18.83
C SER A 4 -79.53 11.88 17.72
N SER A 5 -78.54 12.50 17.05
CA SER A 5 -77.45 11.81 16.34
C SER A 5 -76.04 12.34 16.68
N ARG A 6 -75.90 13.27 17.63
CA ARG A 6 -74.59 13.90 17.97
C ARG A 6 -73.73 13.07 18.92
N GLY A 7 -74.31 12.24 19.78
CA GLY A 7 -73.59 11.41 20.75
C GLY A 7 -72.87 10.20 20.13
N GLY A 8 -73.43 9.60 19.08
CA GLY A 8 -72.84 8.43 18.41
C GLY A 8 -71.64 8.75 17.51
N TRP A 9 -71.52 10.00 17.05
CA TRP A 9 -70.42 10.43 16.17
C TRP A 9 -69.14 10.75 16.95
N LEU A 10 -69.27 11.32 18.15
CA LEU A 10 -68.13 11.58 19.04
C LEU A 10 -67.55 10.29 19.63
N THR A 11 -68.37 9.29 19.91
CA THR A 11 -67.90 7.98 20.39
C THR A 11 -67.21 7.17 19.29
N THR A 12 -67.67 7.27 18.04
CA THR A 12 -66.98 6.65 16.89
C THR A 12 -65.68 7.35 16.54
N LEU A 13 -65.61 8.68 16.58
CA LEU A 13 -64.35 9.43 16.43
C LEU A 13 -63.34 9.10 17.54
N GLY A 14 -63.79 8.97 18.79
CA GLY A 14 -62.95 8.56 19.90
C GLY A 14 -62.42 7.12 19.76
N ALA A 15 -63.26 6.19 19.31
CA ALA A 15 -62.85 4.81 19.06
C ALA A 15 -61.88 4.68 17.87
N ILE A 16 -62.08 5.46 16.80
CA ILE A 16 -61.17 5.50 15.65
C ILE A 16 -59.83 6.12 16.06
N ALA A 17 -59.83 7.22 16.82
CA ALA A 17 -58.60 7.82 17.35
C ALA A 17 -57.84 6.87 18.29
N ALA A 18 -58.56 6.10 19.11
CA ALA A 18 -57.96 5.09 19.98
C ALA A 18 -57.37 3.92 19.18
N LEU A 19 -58.04 3.46 18.11
CA LEU A 19 -57.53 2.40 17.23
C LEU A 19 -56.31 2.86 16.39
N ILE A 20 -56.30 4.10 15.91
CA ILE A 20 -55.17 4.66 15.16
C ILE A 20 -53.96 4.85 16.08
N THR A 21 -54.16 5.33 17.29
CA THR A 21 -53.07 5.49 18.27
C THR A 21 -52.50 4.15 18.71
N THR A 22 -53.34 3.14 19.00
CA THR A 22 -52.84 1.78 19.33
C THR A 22 -52.14 1.11 18.15
N SER A 23 -52.66 1.24 16.93
CA SER A 23 -52.02 0.64 15.75
C SER A 23 -50.67 1.30 15.44
N GLY A 24 -50.56 2.62 15.60
CA GLY A 24 -49.29 3.35 15.43
C GLY A 24 -48.23 2.95 16.44
N ILE A 25 -48.61 2.72 17.70
CA ILE A 25 -47.70 2.24 18.75
C ILE A 25 -47.17 0.84 18.42
N ILE A 26 -48.04 -0.07 17.96
CA ILE A 26 -47.64 -1.43 17.62
C ILE A 26 -46.68 -1.42 16.42
N ALA A 27 -47.04 -0.73 15.34
CA ALA A 27 -46.20 -0.64 14.15
C ALA A 27 -44.83 0.02 14.45
N GLY A 28 -44.83 1.08 15.27
CA GLY A 28 -43.61 1.74 15.72
C GLY A 28 -42.71 0.82 16.56
N SER A 29 -43.29 0.06 17.49
CA SER A 29 -42.52 -0.86 18.35
C SER A 29 -41.89 -2.01 17.56
N ILE A 30 -42.60 -2.55 16.55
CA ILE A 30 -42.06 -3.57 15.65
C ILE A 30 -40.92 -2.99 14.79
N TRP A 31 -41.08 -1.78 14.26
CA TRP A 31 -40.04 -1.11 13.47
C TRP A 31 -38.76 -0.88 14.27
N VAL A 32 -38.88 -0.40 15.50
CA VAL A 32 -37.74 -0.20 16.41
C VAL A 32 -37.08 -1.53 16.76
N ALA A 33 -37.85 -2.59 17.00
CA ALA A 33 -37.31 -3.92 17.28
C ALA A 33 -36.54 -4.49 16.07
N VAL A 34 -37.04 -4.28 14.85
CA VAL A 34 -36.33 -4.68 13.62
C VAL A 34 -35.02 -3.91 13.46
N MET A 35 -35.02 -2.59 13.72
CA MET A 35 -33.76 -1.82 13.70
C MET A 35 -32.77 -2.30 14.77
N LEU A 36 -33.20 -2.62 15.99
CA LEU A 36 -32.33 -3.14 17.05
C LEU A 36 -31.68 -4.49 16.70
N ILE A 37 -32.33 -5.32 15.88
CA ILE A 37 -31.81 -6.62 15.46
C ILE A 37 -30.80 -6.46 14.30
N ILE A 38 -31.06 -5.53 13.37
CA ILE A 38 -30.25 -5.36 12.15
C ILE A 38 -29.02 -4.49 12.42
N ASP A 39 -29.17 -3.41 13.21
CA ASP A 39 -28.09 -2.50 13.56
C ASP A 39 -28.38 -1.84 14.93
N PRO A 40 -27.92 -2.44 16.04
CA PRO A 40 -28.15 -1.92 17.38
C PRO A 40 -27.51 -0.54 17.62
N ASP A 41 -26.52 -0.14 16.83
CA ASP A 41 -25.75 1.10 17.02
C ASP A 41 -26.42 2.31 16.34
N SER A 42 -27.33 2.09 15.39
CA SER A 42 -28.12 3.12 14.70
C SER A 42 -29.12 3.89 15.62
N ILE A 43 -29.36 3.42 16.85
CA ILE A 43 -30.41 3.93 17.75
C ILE A 43 -29.88 4.95 18.78
N VAL A 44 -28.58 5.28 18.73
CA VAL A 44 -27.94 6.26 19.62
C VAL A 44 -28.59 7.65 19.56
N TRP A 45 -29.32 8.01 18.49
CA TRP A 45 -30.11 9.26 18.42
C TRP A 45 -31.14 9.40 19.55
N ILE A 46 -31.66 8.28 20.09
CA ILE A 46 -32.63 8.29 21.18
C ILE A 46 -32.01 8.84 22.49
N ASN A 47 -30.68 8.80 22.64
CA ASN A 47 -29.99 9.40 23.79
C ASN A 47 -30.14 10.93 23.88
N HIS A 48 -30.52 11.61 22.79
CA HIS A 48 -30.87 13.03 22.84
C HIS A 48 -32.20 13.31 23.55
N ILE A 49 -33.11 12.33 23.58
CA ILE A 49 -34.48 12.46 24.10
C ILE A 49 -34.60 11.78 25.48
N LEU A 50 -33.68 10.85 25.78
CA LEU A 50 -33.67 10.11 27.04
C LEU A 50 -33.07 10.94 28.19
N PRO A 51 -33.71 10.93 29.37
CA PRO A 51 -33.13 11.44 30.60
C PRO A 51 -31.80 10.76 30.94
N SER A 52 -30.93 11.42 31.72
CA SER A 52 -29.60 10.91 32.08
C SER A 52 -29.62 9.50 32.71
N TRP A 53 -30.67 9.14 33.43
CA TRP A 53 -30.84 7.82 34.06
C TRP A 53 -31.22 6.69 33.09
N ALA A 54 -31.62 7.01 31.86
CA ALA A 54 -32.12 6.07 30.86
C ALA A 54 -31.26 6.02 29.59
N ARG A 55 -30.17 6.81 29.52
CA ARG A 55 -29.30 6.83 28.34
C ARG A 55 -28.72 5.45 28.10
N ILE A 56 -28.86 4.97 26.88
CA ILE A 56 -28.27 3.72 26.42
C ILE A 56 -26.75 3.93 26.41
N PRO A 57 -25.98 3.12 27.16
CA PRO A 57 -24.53 3.22 27.13
C PRO A 57 -24.04 2.99 25.71
N GLN A 58 -23.23 3.90 25.20
CA GLN A 58 -22.52 3.69 23.94
C GLN A 58 -21.59 2.49 24.14
N ILE A 59 -21.92 1.37 23.51
CA ILE A 59 -21.10 0.16 23.59
C ILE A 59 -19.95 0.37 22.63
N VAL A 60 -18.89 1.01 23.12
CA VAL A 60 -17.61 1.01 22.41
C VAL A 60 -17.21 -0.46 22.23
N PRO A 61 -16.97 -0.94 20.99
CA PRO A 61 -16.57 -2.32 20.76
C PRO A 61 -15.39 -2.68 21.65
N SER A 62 -15.34 -3.88 22.22
CA SER A 62 -14.22 -4.29 23.10
C SER A 62 -12.86 -4.27 22.39
N SER A 63 -12.85 -4.28 21.05
CA SER A 63 -11.67 -4.14 20.20
C SER A 63 -11.22 -2.68 20.00
N ALA A 64 -12.06 -1.71 20.32
CA ALA A 64 -11.78 -0.30 20.12
C ALA A 64 -10.88 0.24 21.25
N LYS A 65 -9.83 0.94 20.84
CA LYS A 65 -8.79 1.43 21.75
C LYS A 65 -8.46 2.87 21.43
N THR A 66 -8.16 3.62 22.47
CA THR A 66 -7.59 4.96 22.33
C THR A 66 -6.14 4.85 21.89
N PHE A 67 -5.61 5.90 21.26
CA PHE A 67 -4.20 5.88 20.85
C PHE A 67 -3.24 5.65 22.03
N ALA A 68 -3.56 6.18 23.21
CA ALA A 68 -2.79 5.93 24.44
C ALA A 68 -2.80 4.46 24.87
N GLN A 69 -3.95 3.78 24.77
CA GLN A 69 -4.06 2.34 25.05
C GLN A 69 -3.28 1.51 24.02
N ILE A 70 -3.38 1.86 22.74
CA ILE A 70 -2.60 1.21 21.66
C ILE A 70 -1.10 1.31 21.94
N GLN A 71 -0.60 2.51 22.27
CA GLN A 71 0.80 2.69 22.64
C GLN A 71 1.18 1.92 23.91
N GLY A 72 0.28 1.84 24.90
CA GLY A 72 0.48 1.07 26.12
C GLY A 72 0.73 -0.42 25.82
N GLU A 73 -0.15 -1.04 25.03
CA GLU A 73 -0.04 -2.45 24.65
C GLU A 73 1.20 -2.75 23.81
N ILE A 74 1.60 -1.83 22.93
CA ILE A 74 2.84 -1.96 22.16
C ILE A 74 4.04 -1.99 23.12
N ARG A 75 4.09 -1.08 24.10
CA ARG A 75 5.16 -1.03 25.11
C ARG A 75 5.20 -2.23 26.04
N GLU A 76 4.04 -2.77 26.43
CA GLU A 76 3.96 -3.99 27.26
C GLU A 76 4.60 -5.20 26.58
N ASN A 77 4.62 -5.22 25.24
CA ASN A 77 5.30 -6.25 24.45
C ASN A 77 6.79 -5.95 24.17
N GLY A 78 7.36 -4.91 24.79
CA GLY A 78 8.75 -4.49 24.56
C GLY A 78 8.99 -3.83 23.20
N LEU A 79 7.93 -3.39 22.53
CA LEU A 79 7.99 -2.69 21.24
C LEU A 79 7.73 -1.19 21.44
N THR A 80 8.02 -0.39 20.44
CA THR A 80 7.70 1.05 20.43
C THR A 80 6.92 1.40 19.17
N ALA A 81 6.10 2.46 19.25
CA ALA A 81 5.34 2.95 18.11
C ALA A 81 6.06 4.17 17.52
N SER A 82 6.25 4.19 16.21
CA SER A 82 6.76 5.37 15.49
C SER A 82 5.67 6.43 15.32
N THR A 83 6.02 7.54 14.68
CA THR A 83 5.07 8.56 14.26
C THR A 83 4.03 7.95 13.30
N PRO A 84 2.72 8.11 13.56
CA PRO A 84 1.68 7.64 12.66
C PRO A 84 1.69 8.45 11.35
N LEU A 85 1.45 7.77 10.23
CA LEU A 85 1.23 8.38 8.93
C LEU A 85 -0.27 8.40 8.64
N ALA A 86 -0.79 9.58 8.27
CA ALA A 86 -2.16 9.70 7.82
C ALA A 86 -2.32 9.11 6.41
N LEU A 87 -3.35 8.28 6.24
CA LEU A 87 -3.76 7.75 4.94
C LEU A 87 -4.83 8.67 4.35
N HIS A 88 -6.09 8.23 4.30
CA HIS A 88 -7.23 9.09 4.02
C HIS A 88 -8.05 9.31 5.29
N SER A 89 -8.71 8.26 5.77
CA SER A 89 -9.47 8.26 7.02
C SER A 89 -8.72 7.50 8.12
N GLU A 90 -7.80 6.62 7.74
CA GLU A 90 -7.07 5.71 8.60
C GLU A 90 -5.68 6.23 8.98
N LEU A 91 -5.09 5.58 9.98
CA LEU A 91 -3.73 5.82 10.44
C LEU A 91 -2.86 4.57 10.22
N LEU A 92 -1.75 4.74 9.51
CA LEU A 92 -0.68 3.75 9.44
C LEU A 92 0.29 3.99 10.60
N LEU A 93 0.50 2.99 11.44
CA LEU A 93 1.39 3.04 12.59
C LEU A 93 2.54 2.03 12.42
N PRO A 94 3.78 2.49 12.19
CA PRO A 94 4.94 1.62 12.22
C PRO A 94 5.28 1.20 13.65
N ILE A 95 5.52 -0.10 13.83
CA ILE A 95 5.93 -0.70 15.09
C ILE A 95 7.41 -1.03 15.02
N LEU A 96 8.15 -0.58 16.02
CA LEU A 96 9.58 -0.66 16.10
C LEU A 96 10.00 -1.66 17.19
N ALA A 97 11.10 -2.36 16.95
CA ALA A 97 11.80 -3.13 17.96
C ALA A 97 13.24 -2.64 18.07
N SER A 98 13.74 -2.53 19.29
CA SER A 98 15.15 -2.21 19.55
C SER A 98 15.90 -3.50 19.91
N PRO A 99 17.02 -3.82 19.25
CA PRO A 99 17.87 -4.93 19.67
C PRO A 99 18.38 -4.72 21.11
N PRO A 100 18.58 -5.79 21.91
CA PRO A 100 19.01 -5.68 23.31
C PRO A 100 20.33 -4.92 23.52
N SER A 101 21.20 -4.90 22.51
CA SER A 101 22.50 -4.22 22.52
C SER A 101 22.48 -2.83 21.87
N CYS A 102 21.31 -2.27 21.58
CA CYS A 102 21.19 -0.98 20.93
C CYS A 102 21.69 0.16 21.83
N GLN A 103 22.64 0.96 21.33
CA GLN A 103 23.16 2.12 22.03
C GLN A 103 22.44 3.43 21.64
N SER A 104 22.10 3.59 20.36
CA SER A 104 21.37 4.76 19.84
C SER A 104 20.82 4.47 18.45
N ASN A 105 19.57 4.90 18.17
CA ASN A 105 18.93 4.89 16.85
C ASN A 105 19.02 3.55 16.08
N CYS A 106 18.84 2.42 16.77
CA CYS A 106 18.85 1.08 16.15
C CYS A 106 17.45 0.45 16.08
N ASP A 107 16.42 1.28 16.16
CA ASP A 107 15.04 0.86 16.02
C ASP A 107 14.82 0.36 14.59
N GLN A 108 14.35 -0.89 14.48
CA GLN A 108 13.95 -1.50 13.22
C GLN A 108 12.43 -1.62 13.18
N ILE A 109 11.85 -1.35 12.02
CA ILE A 109 10.43 -1.54 11.77
C ILE A 109 10.18 -3.04 11.63
N VAL A 110 9.42 -3.61 12.56
CA VAL A 110 9.09 -5.04 12.61
C VAL A 110 7.67 -5.33 12.19
N GLU A 111 6.81 -4.31 12.14
CA GLU A 111 5.41 -4.47 11.78
C GLU A 111 4.80 -3.14 11.37
N LEU A 112 3.82 -3.20 10.46
CA LEU A 112 2.97 -2.07 10.09
C LEU A 112 1.53 -2.39 10.49
N ARG A 113 0.86 -1.45 11.17
CA ARG A 113 -0.55 -1.58 11.56
C ARG A 113 -1.38 -0.46 10.98
N VAL A 114 -2.59 -0.76 10.50
CA VAL A 114 -3.57 0.24 10.08
C VAL A 114 -4.70 0.29 11.09
N TYR A 115 -4.98 1.50 11.57
CA TYR A 115 -6.04 1.79 12.51
C TYR A 115 -7.10 2.68 11.87
N GLN A 116 -8.35 2.25 11.93
CA GLN A 116 -9.49 3.04 11.46
C GLN A 116 -10.10 3.79 12.65
N PRO A 117 -10.34 5.11 12.54
CA PRO A 117 -11.07 5.85 13.56
C PRO A 117 -12.54 5.42 13.59
N LEU A 118 -13.12 5.32 14.78
CA LEU A 118 -14.55 5.08 14.93
C LEU A 118 -15.33 6.40 14.91
N GLU A 119 -16.40 6.46 14.10
CA GLU A 119 -17.25 7.64 13.96
C GLU A 119 -17.98 8.03 15.25
N GLN A 120 -18.28 7.06 16.11
CA GLN A 120 -18.95 7.28 17.41
C GLN A 120 -18.02 7.83 18.51
N SER A 121 -16.80 8.25 18.16
CA SER A 121 -15.89 8.89 19.09
C SER A 121 -16.45 10.22 19.59
N ASN A 122 -16.45 10.39 20.91
CA ASN A 122 -16.90 11.60 21.60
C ASN A 122 -15.88 12.73 21.35
N SER A 123 -16.29 13.99 21.47
CA SER A 123 -15.41 15.17 21.28
C SER A 123 -14.17 15.21 22.19
N GLU A 124 -14.12 14.39 23.23
CA GLU A 124 -13.02 14.33 24.21
C GLU A 124 -12.02 13.19 23.92
N GLN A 125 -12.42 12.13 23.20
CA GLN A 125 -11.57 10.95 23.04
C GLN A 125 -11.86 10.17 21.76
N GLN A 126 -10.85 10.12 20.88
CA GLN A 126 -10.90 9.35 19.63
C GLN A 126 -10.55 7.88 19.87
N TYR A 127 -11.44 7.00 19.44
CA TYR A 127 -11.23 5.55 19.43
C TYR A 127 -10.84 5.06 18.04
N TYR A 128 -10.04 4.00 18.05
CA TYR A 128 -9.52 3.36 16.85
C TYR A 128 -9.71 1.85 16.93
N GLN A 129 -9.90 1.24 15.78
CA GLN A 129 -9.93 -0.21 15.61
C GLN A 129 -8.77 -0.62 14.69
N LEU A 130 -8.05 -1.68 15.07
CA LEU A 130 -7.05 -2.30 14.19
C LEU A 130 -7.76 -3.00 13.03
N VAL A 131 -7.46 -2.60 11.80
CA VAL A 131 -8.10 -3.15 10.58
C VAL A 131 -7.13 -3.92 9.68
N SER A 132 -5.84 -3.61 9.75
CA SER A 132 -4.79 -4.36 9.03
C SER A 132 -3.52 -4.45 9.85
N GLN A 133 -2.79 -5.55 9.69
CA GLN A 133 -1.47 -5.75 10.29
C GLN A 133 -0.59 -6.51 9.29
N LEU A 134 0.62 -6.03 9.09
CA LEU A 134 1.63 -6.65 8.24
C LEU A 134 2.93 -6.81 9.04
N PRO A 135 3.29 -8.04 9.45
CA PRO A 135 4.61 -8.29 10.01
C PRO A 135 5.68 -8.07 8.93
N ILE A 136 6.78 -7.42 9.30
CA ILE A 136 7.90 -7.15 8.41
C ILE A 136 8.97 -8.22 8.63
N THR A 137 9.29 -8.93 7.55
CA THR A 137 10.43 -9.86 7.53
C THR A 137 11.63 -9.13 6.94
N ALA A 138 12.67 -8.94 7.75
CA ALA A 138 13.91 -8.30 7.32
C ALA A 138 14.62 -9.13 6.22
N PRO A 139 15.08 -8.50 5.12
CA PRO A 139 15.87 -9.15 4.10
C PRO A 139 17.14 -9.78 4.68
N VAL A 140 17.58 -10.87 4.07
CA VAL A 140 18.80 -11.57 4.42
C VAL A 140 20.00 -10.92 3.73
N GLU A 141 21.14 -10.85 4.42
CA GLU A 141 22.34 -10.15 3.95
C GLU A 141 22.83 -10.66 2.60
N TYR A 142 22.76 -11.97 2.35
CA TYR A 142 23.16 -12.54 1.06
C TYR A 142 22.30 -12.02 -0.11
N PHE A 143 21.00 -11.75 0.10
CA PHE A 143 20.14 -11.21 -0.95
C PHE A 143 20.63 -9.84 -1.39
N VAL A 144 21.03 -9.01 -0.42
CA VAL A 144 21.53 -7.65 -0.66
C VAL A 144 22.90 -7.69 -1.33
N LEU A 145 23.85 -8.47 -0.79
CA LEU A 145 25.23 -8.51 -1.30
C LEU A 145 25.40 -9.29 -2.62
N SER A 146 24.46 -10.18 -2.97
CA SER A 146 24.54 -10.98 -4.21
C SER A 146 24.45 -10.14 -5.48
N THR A 147 23.98 -8.89 -5.41
CA THR A 147 23.94 -7.99 -6.56
C THR A 147 25.31 -7.51 -7.02
N GLN A 148 26.34 -7.69 -6.21
CA GLN A 148 27.68 -7.16 -6.48
C GLN A 148 28.70 -8.24 -6.88
N VAL A 149 28.37 -9.52 -6.68
CA VAL A 149 29.35 -10.61 -6.74
C VAL A 149 28.82 -11.79 -7.56
N ASN A 150 29.27 -11.89 -8.81
CA ASN A 150 29.09 -13.09 -9.65
C ASN A 150 30.14 -14.18 -9.33
N THR A 151 30.67 -14.20 -8.10
CA THR A 151 31.62 -15.21 -7.64
C THR A 151 30.95 -16.05 -6.56
N GLY A 152 30.68 -17.31 -6.90
CA GLY A 152 30.29 -18.32 -5.91
C GLY A 152 31.39 -18.48 -4.87
N SER A 153 31.15 -17.95 -3.67
CA SER A 153 31.87 -18.31 -2.46
C SER A 153 30.89 -19.03 -1.54
N ASP A 154 31.14 -20.32 -1.34
CA ASP A 154 30.35 -21.28 -0.56
C ASP A 154 30.44 -21.07 0.97
N ASP A 155 30.56 -19.83 1.46
CA ASP A 155 30.56 -19.55 2.91
C ASP A 155 29.20 -19.01 3.37
N ALA A 156 28.15 -19.81 3.15
CA ALA A 156 26.81 -19.61 3.69
C ALA A 156 26.74 -20.01 5.18
N SER A 157 27.58 -19.45 6.04
CA SER A 157 27.50 -19.68 7.48
C SER A 157 27.25 -18.37 8.24
N VAL A 158 25.99 -18.20 8.66
CA VAL A 158 25.37 -17.05 9.36
C VAL A 158 24.77 -16.01 8.40
N SER A 159 23.61 -16.33 7.82
CA SER A 159 22.76 -15.35 7.13
C SER A 159 22.21 -14.33 8.14
N ARG A 160 22.84 -13.16 8.24
CA ARG A 160 22.36 -12.05 9.08
C ARG A 160 21.13 -11.41 8.43
N SER A 161 20.09 -11.11 9.21
CA SER A 161 18.98 -10.27 8.75
C SER A 161 19.38 -8.80 8.80
N LEU A 162 18.99 -8.04 7.78
CA LEU A 162 19.31 -6.64 7.61
C LEU A 162 18.09 -5.78 7.99
N PRO A 163 18.23 -4.85 8.96
CA PRO A 163 17.09 -4.14 9.53
C PRO A 163 16.54 -3.08 8.57
N LEU A 164 15.21 -3.04 8.43
CA LEU A 164 14.52 -1.95 7.76
C LEU A 164 14.18 -0.86 8.80
N THR A 165 14.59 0.37 8.56
CA THR A 165 14.56 1.44 9.58
C THR A 165 13.79 2.68 9.14
N LYS A 166 13.55 2.85 7.84
CA LYS A 166 12.89 4.03 7.27
C LYS A 166 11.64 3.64 6.50
N LEU A 167 10.54 4.35 6.72
CA LEU A 167 9.31 4.24 5.96
C LEU A 167 9.02 5.57 5.29
N ASP A 168 9.05 5.60 3.96
CA ASP A 168 8.68 6.76 3.16
C ASP A 168 7.39 6.47 2.37
N ARG A 169 6.53 7.47 2.23
CA ARG A 169 5.36 7.41 1.34
C ARG A 169 5.76 7.89 -0.04
N PHE A 170 5.25 7.24 -1.08
CA PHE A 170 5.32 7.78 -2.44
C PHE A 170 4.27 8.89 -2.59
N ASP A 171 4.71 10.15 -2.64
CA ASP A 171 3.84 11.33 -2.66
C ASP A 171 3.59 11.89 -4.07
N GLU A 172 4.31 11.40 -5.08
CA GLU A 172 4.14 11.84 -6.48
C GLU A 172 2.81 11.29 -7.04
N GLN A 173 2.07 12.18 -7.73
CA GLN A 173 0.70 12.03 -8.26
C GLN A 173 0.12 10.63 -8.04
N ALA A 174 -0.64 10.52 -6.94
CA ALA A 174 -1.31 9.32 -6.48
C ALA A 174 -1.65 8.39 -7.64
N LEU A 175 -0.89 7.29 -7.74
CA LEU A 175 -1.38 6.09 -8.40
C LEU A 175 -2.82 5.91 -7.92
N GLU A 176 -3.79 5.89 -8.84
CA GLU A 176 -5.21 5.94 -8.48
C GLU A 176 -5.62 4.77 -7.56
N GLU A 177 -4.78 3.73 -7.51
CA GLU A 177 -4.95 2.52 -6.73
C GLU A 177 -4.11 2.58 -5.44
N GLY A 178 -4.73 3.08 -4.36
CA GLY A 178 -4.26 2.92 -2.98
C GLY A 178 -3.05 3.76 -2.56
N PHE A 179 -2.34 3.29 -1.53
CA PHE A 179 -1.19 3.99 -0.94
C PHE A 179 0.07 3.12 -1.01
N TRP A 180 1.16 3.71 -1.48
CA TRP A 180 2.42 3.02 -1.68
C TRP A 180 3.49 3.57 -0.74
N PHE A 181 4.29 2.65 -0.19
CA PHE A 181 5.37 2.98 0.74
C PHE A 181 6.65 2.27 0.36
N ASN A 182 7.76 2.95 0.58
CA ASN A 182 9.09 2.39 0.56
C ASN A 182 9.57 2.16 1.99
N LEU A 183 9.74 0.89 2.35
CA LEU A 183 10.36 0.49 3.61
C LEU A 183 11.82 0.13 3.33
N SER A 184 12.78 0.91 3.82
CA SER A 184 14.18 0.80 3.41
C SER A 184 15.17 0.72 4.57
N GLY A 185 16.33 0.13 4.27
CA GLY A 185 17.54 0.15 5.07
C GLY A 185 18.77 0.39 4.19
N ASN A 186 19.91 0.66 4.82
CA ASN A 186 21.19 0.82 4.15
C ASN A 186 22.22 -0.10 4.79
N VAL A 187 23.12 -0.65 3.98
CA VAL A 187 24.29 -1.38 4.42
C VAL A 187 25.52 -0.79 3.75
N VAL A 188 26.64 -0.77 4.46
CA VAL A 188 27.93 -0.40 3.88
C VAL A 188 28.76 -1.67 3.84
N SER A 189 29.01 -2.19 2.64
CA SER A 189 29.87 -3.35 2.41
C SER A 189 31.12 -2.90 1.67
N GLU A 190 32.31 -3.22 2.18
CA GLU A 190 33.61 -2.98 1.52
C GLU A 190 33.80 -1.59 0.84
N ASN A 191 33.23 -0.53 1.41
CA ASN A 191 33.20 0.86 0.92
C ASN A 191 32.22 1.20 -0.22
N THR A 192 31.30 0.29 -0.57
CA THR A 192 30.16 0.61 -1.43
C THR A 192 28.87 0.58 -0.60
N PRO A 193 28.17 1.71 -0.49
CA PRO A 193 26.87 1.73 0.16
C PRO A 193 25.83 1.05 -0.74
N GLU A 194 25.07 0.12 -0.17
CA GLU A 194 23.92 -0.50 -0.81
C GLU A 194 22.65 -0.17 -0.03
N SER A 195 21.66 0.35 -0.75
CA SER A 195 20.30 0.50 -0.24
C SER A 195 19.49 -0.73 -0.58
N TYR A 196 18.60 -1.11 0.31
CA TYR A 196 17.66 -2.22 0.10
C TYR A 196 16.34 -1.91 0.76
N GLY A 197 15.30 -2.62 0.36
CA GLY A 197 14.00 -2.41 0.94
C GLY A 197 12.90 -3.28 0.39
N GLN A 198 11.70 -2.92 0.81
CA GLN A 198 10.44 -3.54 0.44
C GLN A 198 9.46 -2.45 0.02
N ILE A 199 8.76 -2.70 -1.08
CA ILE A 199 7.62 -1.91 -1.51
C ILE A 199 6.38 -2.46 -0.84
N ILE A 200 5.66 -1.61 -0.12
CA ILE A 200 4.42 -1.96 0.57
C ILE A 200 3.27 -1.23 -0.12
N HIS A 201 2.16 -1.93 -0.34
CA HIS A 201 0.92 -1.36 -0.82
C HIS A 201 -0.18 -1.51 0.22
N TYR A 202 -0.96 -0.46 0.41
CA TYR A 202 -2.21 -0.47 1.17
C TYR A 202 -3.39 -0.28 0.22
N ASN A 203 -4.26 -1.29 0.15
CA ASN A 203 -5.53 -1.22 -0.54
C ASN A 203 -6.62 -0.67 0.41
N PRO A 204 -7.11 0.57 0.21
CA PRO A 204 -8.15 1.15 1.06
C PRO A 204 -9.50 0.44 0.93
N ASP A 205 -9.85 -0.09 -0.25
CA ASP A 205 -11.15 -0.72 -0.49
C ASP A 205 -11.35 -2.01 0.32
N GLN A 206 -10.24 -2.71 0.59
CA GLN A 206 -10.23 -3.94 1.38
C GLN A 206 -9.49 -3.81 2.70
N THR A 207 -9.07 -2.59 3.06
CA THR A 207 -8.29 -2.29 4.27
C THR A 207 -7.13 -3.26 4.46
N HIS A 208 -6.33 -3.50 3.43
CA HIS A 208 -5.31 -4.56 3.45
C HIS A 208 -3.91 -4.04 3.09
N LEU A 209 -2.93 -4.35 3.94
CA LEU A 209 -1.50 -4.13 3.67
C LEU A 209 -0.86 -5.37 3.02
N SER A 210 -0.03 -5.17 2.01
CA SER A 210 0.76 -6.24 1.39
C SER A 210 2.18 -5.77 1.04
N MET A 211 3.15 -6.67 1.19
CA MET A 211 4.48 -6.52 0.58
C MET A 211 4.39 -6.90 -0.90
N MET A 212 4.89 -6.02 -1.77
CA MET A 212 4.75 -6.10 -3.22
C MET A 212 6.03 -6.52 -3.93
N LEU A 213 7.17 -6.02 -3.46
CA LEU A 213 8.48 -6.23 -4.08
C LEU A 213 9.59 -6.04 -3.05
N GLU A 214 10.61 -6.90 -3.08
CA GLU A 214 11.90 -6.63 -2.44
C GLU A 214 12.88 -6.04 -3.48
N TRP A 215 13.68 -5.07 -3.09
CA TRP A 215 14.59 -4.38 -4.00
C TRP A 215 15.94 -4.08 -3.36
N THR A 216 16.96 -3.89 -4.20
CA THR A 216 18.30 -3.42 -3.84
C THR A 216 18.74 -2.33 -4.82
N SER A 217 19.67 -1.49 -4.42
CA SER A 217 20.20 -0.38 -5.21
C SER A 217 21.62 -0.05 -4.76
N PRO A 218 22.63 -0.17 -5.65
CA PRO A 218 24.02 0.11 -5.32
C PRO A 218 24.35 1.62 -5.30
N ASN A 219 23.40 2.50 -5.62
CA ASN A 219 23.63 3.95 -5.76
C ASN A 219 22.92 4.81 -4.71
N GLU A 220 22.54 4.21 -3.57
CA GLU A 220 21.78 4.86 -2.47
C GLU A 220 20.39 5.44 -2.84
N GLY A 221 19.98 5.39 -4.11
CA GLY A 221 18.72 5.93 -4.57
C GLY A 221 17.55 4.99 -4.27
N PRO A 222 16.45 5.46 -3.64
CA PRO A 222 15.25 4.66 -3.47
C PRO A 222 14.58 4.41 -4.84
N PRO A 223 13.73 3.38 -4.94
CA PRO A 223 12.80 3.25 -6.06
C PRO A 223 11.96 4.52 -6.23
N TYR A 224 11.48 4.78 -7.44
CA TYR A 224 10.63 5.92 -7.74
C TYR A 224 9.62 5.57 -8.84
N TRP A 225 8.53 6.33 -8.91
CA TRP A 225 7.50 6.14 -9.93
C TRP A 225 7.77 7.04 -11.13
N GLN A 226 7.76 6.49 -12.34
CA GLN A 226 7.96 7.25 -13.57
C GLN A 226 7.23 6.58 -14.73
N GLU A 227 6.60 7.38 -15.60
CA GLU A 227 6.07 6.88 -16.87
C GLU A 227 7.21 6.58 -17.86
N VAL A 228 7.46 5.29 -18.11
CA VAL A 228 8.49 4.75 -19.00
C VAL A 228 7.88 4.22 -20.29
N THR A 229 6.74 3.52 -20.22
CA THR A 229 6.17 2.81 -21.39
C THR A 229 5.11 3.60 -22.17
N GLY A 230 4.82 4.84 -21.77
CA GLY A 230 3.84 5.70 -22.43
C GLY A 230 2.39 5.24 -22.26
N GLY A 231 2.12 4.41 -21.25
CA GLY A 231 0.81 3.87 -20.91
C GLY A 231 -0.06 4.77 -20.04
N ALA A 232 0.36 6.02 -19.77
CA ALA A 232 -0.25 6.99 -18.86
C ALA A 232 -0.20 6.63 -17.36
N SER A 233 0.02 5.36 -17.00
CA SER A 233 0.29 4.94 -15.62
C SER A 233 1.81 4.86 -15.38
N PRO A 234 2.33 5.49 -14.32
CA PRO A 234 3.75 5.42 -14.02
C PRO A 234 4.14 4.01 -13.55
N GLU A 235 5.35 3.59 -13.91
CA GLU A 235 5.97 2.34 -13.47
C GLU A 235 6.93 2.57 -12.31
N LEU A 236 7.12 1.53 -11.48
CA LEU A 236 8.11 1.57 -10.42
C LEU A 236 9.50 1.28 -11.02
N VAL A 237 10.42 2.23 -10.89
CA VAL A 237 11.78 2.12 -11.40
C VAL A 237 12.75 1.93 -10.24
N VAL A 238 13.60 0.90 -10.35
CA VAL A 238 14.70 0.63 -9.43
C VAL A 238 16.02 0.73 -10.18
N ASN A 239 16.86 1.67 -9.78
CA ASN A 239 18.17 1.90 -10.38
C ASN A 239 19.23 0.97 -9.77
N HIS A 240 19.68 0.01 -10.56
CA HIS A 240 20.76 -0.93 -10.24
C HIS A 240 22.08 -0.61 -10.97
N THR A 241 22.20 0.58 -11.58
CA THR A 241 23.38 0.97 -12.36
C THR A 241 24.66 0.85 -11.54
N VAL A 242 25.72 0.27 -12.10
CA VAL A 242 27.06 0.27 -11.46
C VAL A 242 28.06 0.84 -12.46
N GLY A 243 28.76 1.90 -12.07
CA GLY A 243 29.67 2.60 -12.97
C GLY A 243 28.95 3.24 -14.15
N LEU A 244 29.37 2.94 -15.38
CA LEU A 244 28.84 3.51 -16.63
C LEU A 244 27.84 2.59 -17.34
N GLU A 245 27.50 1.44 -16.76
CA GLU A 245 26.54 0.51 -17.33
C GLU A 245 25.17 0.72 -16.69
N PRO A 246 24.23 1.42 -17.37
CA PRO A 246 22.91 1.59 -16.81
C PRO A 246 22.25 0.24 -16.62
N GLN A 247 21.64 0.05 -15.45
CA GLN A 247 20.80 -1.10 -15.16
C GLN A 247 19.56 -0.61 -14.43
N PHE A 248 18.43 -0.62 -15.11
CA PHE A 248 17.13 -0.26 -14.54
C PHE A 248 16.23 -1.49 -14.55
N LYS A 249 15.62 -1.79 -13.40
CA LYS A 249 14.48 -2.69 -13.33
C LYS A 249 13.21 -1.85 -13.27
N VAL A 250 12.27 -2.14 -14.15
CA VAL A 250 11.02 -1.40 -14.28
C VAL A 250 9.86 -2.37 -14.06
N TYR A 251 8.96 -2.02 -13.15
CA TYR A 251 7.82 -2.85 -12.77
C TYR A 251 6.51 -2.16 -13.08
N GLN A 252 5.63 -2.88 -13.79
CA GLN A 252 4.29 -2.43 -14.13
C GLN A 252 3.29 -2.95 -13.11
N ILE A 253 2.27 -2.15 -12.81
CA ILE A 253 1.11 -2.60 -12.02
C ILE A 253 0.26 -3.49 -12.91
N GLN A 254 -0.01 -4.70 -12.45
CA GLN A 254 -0.82 -5.68 -13.18
C GLN A 254 -1.97 -6.16 -12.31
N PRO A 255 -3.19 -6.30 -12.87
CA PRO A 255 -4.34 -6.76 -12.11
C PRO A 255 -4.24 -8.25 -11.80
N ARG A 256 -4.75 -8.62 -10.64
CA ARG A 256 -4.86 -10.00 -10.17
C ARG A 256 -6.26 -10.24 -9.61
N SER A 257 -6.87 -11.36 -9.99
CA SER A 257 -8.19 -11.73 -9.49
C SER A 257 -8.12 -12.45 -8.13
N PHE A 258 -9.21 -12.33 -7.34
CA PHE A 258 -9.50 -13.14 -6.16
C PHE A 258 -8.51 -13.03 -4.98
N VAL A 259 -7.96 -11.84 -4.73
CA VAL A 259 -7.09 -11.59 -3.57
C VAL A 259 -7.41 -10.24 -2.91
N PRO A 260 -7.04 -10.05 -1.64
CA PRO A 260 -7.29 -8.80 -0.92
C PRO A 260 -6.64 -7.55 -1.54
N ASN A 261 -5.49 -7.74 -2.16
CA ASN A 261 -4.79 -6.72 -2.92
C ASN A 261 -4.80 -7.14 -4.41
N PRO A 262 -5.75 -6.66 -5.22
CA PRO A 262 -6.03 -7.18 -6.56
C PRO A 262 -5.03 -6.71 -7.62
N ILE A 263 -3.80 -6.43 -7.20
CA ILE A 263 -2.70 -5.99 -8.06
C ILE A 263 -1.38 -6.63 -7.64
N TYR A 264 -0.42 -6.65 -8.56
CA TYR A 264 0.97 -7.02 -8.29
C TYR A 264 1.92 -6.20 -9.17
N LEU A 265 3.19 -6.17 -8.79
CA LEU A 265 4.26 -5.57 -9.59
C LEU A 265 4.87 -6.64 -10.49
N GLU A 266 4.80 -6.44 -11.81
CA GLU A 266 5.39 -7.31 -12.81
C GLU A 266 6.62 -6.65 -13.45
N GLU A 267 7.77 -7.31 -13.39
CA GLU A 267 8.98 -6.80 -14.03
C GLU A 267 8.85 -6.86 -15.56
N ILE A 268 9.23 -5.78 -16.25
CA ILE A 268 9.43 -5.78 -17.70
C ILE A 268 10.69 -6.59 -18.00
N SER A 269 10.52 -7.89 -18.20
CA SER A 269 11.63 -8.81 -18.46
C SER A 269 12.13 -8.72 -19.90
N LEU A 270 13.44 -8.68 -20.11
CA LEU A 270 14.07 -8.85 -21.44
C LEU A 270 14.41 -10.32 -21.76
N THR A 271 14.20 -11.24 -20.82
CA THR A 271 14.48 -12.67 -21.01
C THR A 271 13.27 -13.43 -21.56
N GLN A 272 12.06 -13.09 -21.08
CA GLN A 272 10.81 -13.62 -21.59
C GLN A 272 10.34 -12.76 -22.76
N THR A 273 10.29 -13.31 -23.96
CA THR A 273 10.00 -12.50 -25.16
C THR A 273 8.50 -12.29 -25.36
N ALA A 274 8.06 -11.04 -25.54
CA ALA A 274 6.66 -10.74 -25.90
C ALA A 274 6.27 -11.26 -27.29
N ILE A 275 7.21 -11.31 -28.23
CA ILE A 275 7.01 -11.77 -29.60
C ILE A 275 7.99 -12.90 -29.92
N ASP A 276 7.47 -14.07 -30.30
CA ASP A 276 8.28 -15.25 -30.58
C ASP A 276 8.86 -15.27 -32.01
N THR A 277 9.63 -14.25 -32.38
CA THR A 277 10.35 -14.20 -33.68
C THR A 277 11.85 -14.11 -33.49
N LYS A 278 12.62 -14.70 -34.41
CA LYS A 278 14.09 -14.64 -34.37
C LYS A 278 14.62 -13.21 -34.37
N LEU A 279 14.01 -12.33 -35.16
CA LEU A 279 14.42 -10.92 -35.25
C LEU A 279 14.20 -10.19 -33.93
N TYR A 280 13.06 -10.40 -33.28
CA TYR A 280 12.77 -9.81 -31.98
C TYR A 280 13.71 -10.35 -30.88
N ARG A 281 13.88 -11.67 -30.81
CA ARG A 281 14.81 -12.32 -29.87
C ARG A 281 16.24 -11.83 -30.03
N ASN A 282 16.69 -11.60 -31.26
CA ASN A 282 18.01 -11.02 -31.52
C ASN A 282 18.14 -9.59 -30.97
N GLY A 283 17.12 -8.75 -31.15
CA GLY A 283 17.09 -7.40 -30.58
C GLY A 283 17.18 -7.41 -29.05
N LEU A 284 16.38 -8.23 -28.38
CA LEU A 284 16.48 -8.40 -26.93
C LEU A 284 17.81 -9.02 -26.50
N SER A 285 18.41 -9.87 -27.33
CA SER A 285 19.75 -10.40 -27.08
C SER A 285 20.80 -9.30 -27.11
N LEU A 286 20.76 -8.38 -28.08
CA LEU A 286 21.68 -7.23 -28.11
C LEU A 286 21.57 -6.39 -26.84
N ALA A 287 20.34 -6.08 -26.43
CA ALA A 287 20.06 -5.31 -25.21
C ALA A 287 20.67 -5.98 -23.96
N ARG A 288 20.44 -7.29 -23.78
CA ARG A 288 20.98 -8.04 -22.64
C ARG A 288 22.52 -8.12 -22.58
N HIS A 289 23.21 -7.84 -23.69
CA HIS A 289 24.68 -7.73 -23.73
C HIS A 289 25.16 -6.28 -23.67
N GLY A 290 24.31 -5.34 -23.26
CA GLY A 290 24.65 -3.92 -23.09
C GLY A 290 24.69 -3.10 -24.38
N LEU A 291 24.34 -3.69 -25.53
CA LEU A 291 24.28 -2.98 -26.81
C LEU A 291 22.95 -2.22 -26.96
N TRP A 292 22.66 -1.32 -26.01
CA TRP A 292 21.35 -0.71 -25.84
C TRP A 292 20.89 0.10 -27.06
N SER A 293 21.73 0.97 -27.60
CA SER A 293 21.38 1.82 -28.76
C SER A 293 21.14 1.00 -30.02
N ASP A 294 22.00 0.02 -30.30
CA ASP A 294 21.85 -0.90 -31.44
C ASP A 294 20.59 -1.75 -31.29
N ALA A 295 20.33 -2.26 -30.09
CA ALA A 295 19.14 -3.03 -29.77
C ALA A 295 17.85 -2.23 -29.97
N TRP A 296 17.81 -0.99 -29.46
CA TRP A 296 16.66 -0.11 -29.64
C TRP A 296 16.41 0.19 -31.11
N GLN A 297 17.45 0.56 -31.86
CA GLN A 297 17.34 0.82 -33.30
C GLN A 297 16.85 -0.42 -34.06
N TRP A 298 17.37 -1.60 -33.73
CA TRP A 298 16.95 -2.86 -34.31
C TRP A 298 15.47 -3.15 -34.04
N LEU A 299 15.03 -3.08 -32.77
CA LEU A 299 13.64 -3.34 -32.39
C LEU A 299 12.68 -2.34 -33.07
N ASN A 300 13.06 -1.06 -33.13
CA ASN A 300 12.26 -0.02 -33.77
C ASN A 300 12.10 -0.24 -35.28
N GLN A 301 13.16 -0.69 -35.97
CA GLN A 301 13.11 -1.01 -37.41
C GLN A 301 12.30 -2.28 -37.71
N GLN A 302 12.32 -3.25 -36.79
CA GLN A 302 11.65 -4.54 -36.96
C GLN A 302 10.21 -4.52 -36.41
N LYS A 303 9.67 -3.36 -36.01
CA LYS A 303 8.33 -3.23 -35.44
C LYS A 303 7.24 -3.64 -36.45
N PRO A 304 6.58 -4.82 -36.30
CA PRO A 304 5.43 -5.18 -37.11
C PRO A 304 4.25 -4.23 -36.93
N LYS A 305 3.29 -4.31 -37.86
CA LYS A 305 2.01 -3.58 -37.78
C LYS A 305 1.19 -3.95 -36.53
N HIS A 306 1.26 -5.20 -36.08
CA HIS A 306 0.64 -5.66 -34.83
C HIS A 306 1.72 -5.77 -33.77
N TRP A 307 1.84 -4.73 -32.95
CA TRP A 307 2.81 -4.63 -31.87
C TRP A 307 2.06 -4.64 -30.54
N SER A 308 2.37 -5.61 -29.68
CA SER A 308 1.68 -5.74 -28.39
C SER A 308 2.18 -4.70 -27.38
N ALA A 309 1.41 -4.46 -26.32
CA ALA A 309 1.80 -3.55 -25.25
C ALA A 309 3.06 -4.04 -24.52
N GLU A 310 3.19 -5.36 -24.33
CA GLU A 310 4.34 -5.99 -23.70
C GLU A 310 5.60 -5.82 -24.57
N ALA A 311 5.46 -5.93 -25.89
CA ALA A 311 6.57 -5.66 -26.82
C ALA A 311 7.00 -4.19 -26.80
N GLN A 312 6.03 -3.29 -26.63
CA GLN A 312 6.29 -1.84 -26.48
C GLN A 312 7.03 -1.57 -25.17
N ALA A 313 6.55 -2.12 -24.06
CA ALA A 313 7.20 -2.02 -22.75
C ALA A 313 8.65 -2.51 -22.79
N GLN A 314 8.92 -3.67 -23.41
CA GLN A 314 10.28 -4.19 -23.59
C GLN A 314 11.15 -3.24 -24.43
N MET A 315 10.63 -2.72 -25.54
CA MET A 315 11.38 -1.77 -26.38
C MET A 315 11.63 -0.43 -25.67
N ASP A 316 10.69 0.05 -24.86
CA ASP A 316 10.83 1.28 -24.09
C ASP A 316 11.81 1.13 -22.93
N LEU A 317 11.87 -0.05 -22.29
CA LEU A 317 12.93 -0.38 -21.34
C LEU A 317 14.32 -0.32 -22.01
N VAL A 318 14.45 -0.90 -23.21
CA VAL A 318 15.71 -0.82 -23.98
C VAL A 318 16.03 0.64 -24.37
N LYS A 319 15.01 1.43 -24.72
CA LYS A 319 15.15 2.86 -25.03
C LYS A 319 15.64 3.66 -23.81
N LEU A 320 15.08 3.41 -22.63
CA LEU A 320 15.51 4.05 -21.37
C LEU A 320 17.00 3.85 -21.13
N HIS A 321 17.48 2.60 -21.25
CA HIS A 321 18.89 2.28 -21.12
C HIS A 321 19.75 2.98 -22.18
N ALA A 322 19.32 2.97 -23.45
CA ALA A 322 20.02 3.62 -24.55
C ALA A 322 20.18 5.13 -24.32
N GLN A 323 19.12 5.81 -23.87
CA GLN A 323 19.13 7.25 -23.60
C GLN A 323 20.09 7.61 -22.46
N VAL A 324 20.12 6.80 -21.39
CA VAL A 324 21.03 7.04 -20.27
C VAL A 324 22.48 6.79 -20.69
N THR A 325 22.77 5.69 -21.41
CA THR A 325 24.12 5.42 -21.95
C THR A 325 24.60 6.55 -22.87
N GLU A 326 23.74 7.02 -23.78
CA GLU A 326 24.06 8.12 -24.70
C GLU A 326 24.35 9.42 -23.94
N SER A 327 23.52 9.76 -22.95
CA SER A 327 23.73 10.94 -22.10
C SER A 327 25.06 10.88 -21.34
N GLN A 328 25.39 9.73 -20.75
CA GLN A 328 26.65 9.52 -20.02
C GLN A 328 27.86 9.64 -20.95
N ALA A 329 27.80 9.03 -22.15
CA ALA A 329 28.85 9.15 -23.14
C ALA A 329 29.08 10.62 -23.53
N ASN A 330 28.02 11.36 -23.86
CA ASN A 330 28.14 12.77 -24.25
C ASN A 330 28.75 13.64 -23.13
N GLN A 331 28.43 13.37 -21.86
CA GLN A 331 29.01 14.08 -20.71
C GLN A 331 30.51 13.82 -20.55
N ILE A 332 30.97 12.58 -20.71
CA ILE A 332 32.39 12.21 -20.61
C ILE A 332 33.21 12.87 -21.73
N TRP A 333 32.67 12.92 -22.95
CA TRP A 333 33.36 13.54 -24.08
C TRP A 333 33.43 15.07 -23.98
N ALA A 334 32.39 15.70 -23.43
CA ALA A 334 32.37 17.13 -23.18
C ALA A 334 33.38 17.54 -22.09
N SER A 335 33.57 16.73 -21.05
CA SER A 335 34.54 17.00 -19.98
C SER A 335 35.99 16.68 -20.36
N ALA A 336 36.23 15.72 -21.26
CA ALA A 336 37.56 15.41 -21.77
C ALA A 336 38.10 16.43 -22.80
N SER A 337 37.22 17.25 -23.37
CA SER A 337 37.56 18.27 -24.39
C SER A 337 37.65 19.69 -23.82
N ALA A 338 37.45 19.86 -22.50
CA ALA A 338 37.53 21.13 -21.77
C ALA A 338 38.86 21.24 -20.99
#